data_AF-A0AAW6RQE5-F1
#
_entry.id   AF-A0AAW6RQE5-F1
#
_cell.length_a   1.000
_cell.length_b   1.000
_cell.length_c   1.000
_cell.angle_alpha   90.00
_cell.angle_beta   90.00
_cell.angle_gamma   90.00
#
_symmetry.space_group_name_H-M   'P 1'
#
loop_
_entity.id
_entity.type
_entity.pdbx_description
1 polymer ?
#
loop_
_entity_poly.entity_id
_entity_poly.type
_entity_poly.pdbx_seq_one_letter_code
_entity_poly.pdbx_strand_id
1 'polypeptide(L)'
;MKQESNKRLYFTDDFSPENVAELQKQGYILRKASAYHEADTLEPCSEVAGDVPKAYLDLIKRNNSNIVTIEAKVGITPELQATIDQAKAECAKVIAENVELKDQLATAQGEFIAFKNDVAAMQARIDELQTPTKKPTAAELKAAKAAEEATKAEQSKE
;
A
#
# COMPACT_ATOMS: atom_id res chain seq x y z
N MET A 1 -0.21 26.13 12.66
CA MET A 1 0.83 27.17 12.65
C MET A 1 0.85 27.82 14.02
N LYS A 2 1.86 27.53 14.86
CA LYS A 2 2.03 28.26 16.13
C LYS A 2 2.41 29.69 15.74
N GLN A 3 1.65 30.66 16.22
CA GLN A 3 2.02 32.07 16.08
C GLN A 3 3.29 32.26 16.90
N GLU A 4 4.45 32.27 16.25
CA GLU A 4 5.70 32.68 16.88
C GLU A 4 5.48 34.12 17.37
N SER A 5 5.39 34.28 18.69
CA SER A 5 5.29 35.60 19.28
C SER A 5 6.59 36.34 18.95
N ASN A 6 6.54 37.36 18.10
CA ASN A 6 7.65 38.30 17.82
C ASN A 6 8.07 39.13 19.06
N LYS A 7 7.68 38.69 20.26
CA LYS A 7 7.97 39.34 21.53
C LYS A 7 9.35 38.94 21.99
N ARG A 8 10.24 39.91 22.16
CA ARG A 8 11.56 39.74 22.79
C ARG A 8 11.49 40.33 24.19
N LEU A 9 11.85 39.58 25.21
CA LEU A 9 11.79 40.03 26.61
C LEU A 9 13.18 40.41 27.10
N TYR A 10 13.28 41.50 27.86
CA TYR A 10 14.51 41.90 28.53
C TYR A 10 14.24 42.04 30.03
N PHE A 11 14.92 41.24 30.85
CA PHE A 11 14.81 41.32 32.30
C PHE A 11 15.82 42.32 32.85
N THR A 12 15.36 43.27 33.66
CA THR A 12 16.21 44.26 34.33
C THR A 12 15.50 44.82 35.55
N ASP A 13 16.24 45.37 36.49
CA ASP A 13 15.69 46.22 37.57
C ASP A 13 15.95 47.72 37.32
N ASP A 14 16.68 48.08 36.26
CA ASP A 14 16.89 49.47 35.84
C ASP A 14 15.81 49.94 34.84
N PHE A 15 14.86 50.71 35.35
CA PHE A 15 13.80 51.35 34.56
C PHE A 15 14.05 52.85 34.36
N SER A 16 15.30 53.29 34.34
CA SER A 16 15.65 54.65 33.95
C SER A 16 15.08 54.98 32.55
N PRO A 17 14.60 56.22 32.31
CA PRO A 17 13.98 56.57 31.03
C PRO A 17 14.89 56.34 29.81
N GLU A 18 16.20 56.51 30.00
CA GLU A 18 17.23 56.28 28.96
C GLU A 18 17.31 54.80 28.59
N ASN A 19 17.43 53.90 29.59
CA ASN A 19 17.52 52.46 29.37
C ASN A 19 16.22 51.89 28.76
N VAL A 20 15.06 52.36 29.23
CA VAL A 20 13.76 51.96 28.68
C VAL A 20 13.66 52.33 27.20
N ALA A 21 14.01 53.58 26.84
CA ALA A 21 13.93 54.06 25.47
C ALA A 21 14.90 53.29 24.54
N GLU A 22 16.11 52.99 25.02
CA GLU A 22 17.10 52.24 24.25
C GLU A 22 16.66 50.80 23.98
N LEU A 23 16.26 50.06 25.02
CA LEU A 23 15.84 48.67 24.90
C LEU A 23 14.54 48.52 24.10
N GLN A 24 13.60 49.46 24.25
CA GLN A 24 12.39 49.49 23.41
C GLN A 24 12.71 49.79 21.95
N LYS A 25 13.68 50.67 21.65
CA LYS A 25 14.17 50.91 20.28
C LYS A 25 14.79 49.66 19.65
N GLN A 26 15.40 48.80 20.46
CA GLN A 26 15.91 47.49 20.05
C GLN A 26 14.81 46.41 19.93
N GLY A 27 13.55 46.76 20.24
CA GLY A 27 12.39 45.88 20.14
C GLY A 27 12.18 44.97 21.36
N TYR A 28 12.85 45.25 22.48
CA TYR A 28 12.62 44.51 23.72
C TYR A 28 11.44 45.06 24.51
N ILE A 29 10.71 44.14 25.14
CA ILE A 29 9.72 44.41 26.16
C ILE A 29 10.39 44.16 27.50
N LEU A 30 10.48 45.21 28.33
CA LEU A 30 11.14 45.11 29.61
C LEU A 30 10.26 44.38 30.64
N ARG A 31 10.91 43.56 31.47
CA ARG A 31 10.32 42.84 32.59
C ARG A 31 11.17 43.07 33.82
N LYS A 32 10.52 43.30 34.96
CA LYS A 32 11.23 43.51 36.20
C LYS A 32 11.79 42.17 36.68
N ALA A 33 13.12 42.06 36.74
CA ALA A 33 13.78 40.82 37.14
C ALA A 33 13.36 40.39 38.54
N SER A 34 13.33 41.33 39.49
CA SER A 34 12.96 41.05 40.88
C SER A 34 11.48 40.71 41.09
N ALA A 35 10.63 40.88 40.08
CA ALA A 35 9.18 40.64 40.19
C ALA A 35 8.78 39.22 39.78
N TYR A 36 9.71 38.45 39.20
CA TYR A 36 9.43 37.11 38.70
C TYR A 36 9.68 36.05 39.78
N HIS A 37 8.74 35.12 39.92
CA HIS A 37 8.74 34.07 40.94
C HIS A 37 8.52 32.69 40.31
N GLU A 38 8.86 31.63 41.05
CA GLU A 38 8.74 30.24 40.55
C GLU A 38 7.30 29.80 40.23
N ALA A 39 6.31 30.45 40.83
CA ALA A 39 4.89 30.20 40.60
C ALA A 39 4.33 30.92 39.36
N ASP A 40 5.11 31.83 38.75
CA ASP A 40 4.68 32.55 37.55
C ASP A 40 4.63 31.62 36.33
N THR A 41 3.86 32.03 35.33
CA THR A 41 3.78 31.31 34.05
C THR A 41 4.87 31.79 33.08
N LEU A 42 5.26 30.93 32.15
CA LEU A 42 6.21 31.30 31.11
C LEU A 42 5.52 32.18 30.08
N GLU A 43 5.99 33.42 29.93
CA GLU A 43 5.51 34.32 28.88
C GLU A 43 6.05 33.85 27.51
N PRO A 44 5.20 33.66 26.49
CA PRO A 44 5.66 33.29 25.16
C PRO A 44 6.47 34.43 24.54
N CYS A 45 7.72 34.11 24.18
CA CYS A 45 8.68 35.04 23.59
C CYS A 45 9.60 34.32 22.61
N SER A 46 10.09 35.04 21.60
CA SER A 46 11.10 34.56 20.66
C SER A 46 12.52 34.65 21.23
N GLU A 47 12.75 35.55 22.19
CA GLU A 47 14.05 35.79 22.79
C GLU A 47 13.92 36.32 24.22
N VAL A 48 14.86 35.95 25.09
CA VAL A 48 15.02 36.54 26.43
C VAL A 48 16.46 37.01 26.63
N ALA A 49 16.64 38.17 27.24
CA ALA A 49 17.94 38.77 27.52
C ALA A 49 17.95 39.54 28.85
N GLY A 50 19.12 39.98 29.30
CA GLY A 50 19.31 40.75 30.54
C GLY A 50 19.45 39.88 31.78
N ASP A 51 19.01 40.40 32.92
CA ASP A 51 19.08 39.79 34.25
C ASP A 51 17.99 38.73 34.43
N VAL A 52 17.99 37.71 33.56
CA VAL A 52 16.91 36.70 33.51
C VAL A 52 16.88 35.90 34.82
N PRO A 53 15.76 35.91 35.56
CA PRO A 53 15.64 35.15 36.80
C PRO A 53 15.80 33.65 36.58
N LYS A 54 16.48 32.97 37.50
CA LYS A 54 16.70 31.51 37.43
C LYS A 54 15.39 30.72 37.29
N ALA A 55 14.35 31.14 38.03
CA ALA A 55 13.02 30.57 37.95
C ALA A 55 12.44 30.57 36.51
N TYR A 56 12.68 31.65 35.75
CA TYR A 56 12.26 31.78 34.35
C TYR A 56 13.01 30.79 33.46
N LEU A 57 14.34 30.70 33.61
CA LEU A 57 15.15 29.73 32.86
C LEU A 57 14.74 28.28 33.14
N ASP A 58 14.41 27.97 34.39
CA ASP A 58 13.95 26.64 34.77
C ASP A 58 12.54 26.35 34.23
N LEU A 59 11.69 27.36 34.05
CA LEU A 59 10.41 27.21 33.34
C LEU A 59 10.61 26.99 31.83
N ILE A 60 11.54 27.70 31.18
CA ILE A 60 11.88 27.43 29.76
C ILE A 60 12.30 25.96 29.60
N LYS A 61 13.22 25.50 30.45
CA LYS A 61 13.70 24.11 30.41
C LYS A 61 12.57 23.11 30.61
N ARG A 62 11.72 23.32 31.63
CA ARG A 62 10.57 22.46 31.91
C ARG A 62 9.59 22.42 30.75
N ASN A 63 9.24 23.59 30.18
CA ASN A 63 8.32 23.68 29.06
C ASN A 63 8.88 22.99 27.81
N ASN A 64 10.15 23.19 27.49
CA ASN A 64 10.79 22.53 26.36
C ASN A 64 10.82 21.00 26.55
N SER A 65 11.17 20.52 27.74
CA SER A 65 11.13 19.08 28.05
C SER A 65 9.72 18.48 27.96
N ASN A 66 8.70 19.23 28.41
CA ASN A 66 7.31 18.80 28.32
C ASN A 66 6.83 18.73 26.86
N ILE A 67 7.20 19.71 26.02
CA ILE A 67 6.89 19.68 24.58
C ILE A 67 7.49 18.44 23.92
N VAL A 68 8.78 18.16 24.14
CA VAL A 68 9.45 16.97 23.60
C VAL A 68 8.76 15.68 24.07
N THR A 69 8.34 15.63 25.34
CA THR A 69 7.64 14.47 25.90
C THR A 69 6.26 14.27 25.27
N ILE A 70 5.52 15.35 24.97
CA ILE A 70 4.21 15.28 24.32
C ILE A 70 4.38 14.85 22.85
N GLU A 71 5.35 15.41 22.13
CA GLU A 71 5.64 15.04 20.74
C GLU A 71 6.02 13.55 20.62
N ALA A 72 6.82 13.03 21.56
CA ALA A 72 7.16 11.60 21.60
C ALA A 72 5.95 10.71 21.93
N LYS A 73 5.04 11.15 22.83
CA LYS A 73 3.81 10.41 23.13
C LYS A 73 2.82 10.41 21.97
N VAL A 74 2.74 11.50 21.21
CA VAL A 74 1.89 11.59 20.01
C VAL A 74 2.48 10.75 18.86
N GLY A 75 3.80 10.65 18.75
CA GLY A 75 4.46 9.78 17.77
C GLY A 75 4.33 8.27 18.03
N ILE A 76 3.90 7.88 19.24
CA ILE A 76 3.76 6.48 19.69
C ILE A 76 2.41 6.29 20.38
N THR A 77 1.31 6.72 19.77
CA THR A 77 -0.02 6.36 20.27
C THR A 77 -0.28 4.87 20.00
N PRO A 78 -0.69 4.05 20.99
CA PRO A 78 -1.02 2.64 20.79
C PRO A 78 -2.02 2.38 19.66
N GLU A 79 -2.92 3.33 19.41
CA GLU A 79 -3.89 3.29 18.32
C GLU A 79 -3.23 3.30 16.94
N LEU A 80 -2.15 4.08 16.79
CA LEU A 80 -1.39 4.13 15.54
C LEU A 80 -0.61 2.83 15.32
N GLN A 81 -0.04 2.27 16.39
CA GLN A 81 0.65 0.97 16.32
C GLN A 81 -0.33 -0.15 15.93
N ALA A 82 -1.52 -0.17 16.53
CA ALA A 82 -2.58 -1.12 16.18
C ALA A 82 -3.02 -0.98 14.72
N THR A 83 -3.15 0.25 14.21
CA THR A 83 -3.50 0.51 12.81
C THR A 83 -2.40 0.02 11.86
N ILE A 84 -1.13 0.23 12.21
CA ILE A 84 0.02 -0.26 11.43
C ILE A 84 0.03 -1.79 11.38
N ASP A 85 -0.19 -2.45 12.52
CA ASP A 85 -0.17 -3.90 12.60
C ASP A 85 -1.36 -4.53 11.85
N GLN A 86 -2.55 -3.91 11.93
CA GLN A 86 -3.70 -4.29 11.11
C GLN A 86 -3.40 -4.14 9.61
N ALA A 87 -2.86 -3.00 9.19
CA ALA A 87 -2.54 -2.75 7.78
C ALA A 87 -1.51 -3.77 7.23
N LYS A 88 -0.53 -4.17 8.03
CA LYS A 88 0.43 -5.23 7.67
C LYS A 88 -0.26 -6.59 7.51
N ALA A 89 -1.16 -6.94 8.41
CA ALA A 89 -1.90 -8.21 8.34
C ALA A 89 -2.80 -8.26 7.09
N GLU A 90 -3.49 -7.16 6.77
CA GLU A 90 -4.30 -7.05 5.56
C GLU A 90 -3.45 -7.15 4.28
N CYS A 91 -2.28 -6.50 4.24
CA CYS A 91 -1.36 -6.63 3.11
C CYS A 91 -0.90 -8.08 2.91
N ALA A 92 -0.56 -8.79 3.99
CA ALA A 92 -0.17 -10.20 3.91
C ALA A 92 -1.30 -11.08 3.36
N LYS A 93 -2.55 -10.83 3.77
CA LYS A 93 -3.73 -11.53 3.26
C LYS A 93 -3.94 -11.29 1.76
N VAL A 94 -3.88 -10.03 1.33
CA VAL A 94 -4.05 -9.65 -0.08
C VAL A 94 -2.96 -10.29 -0.96
N ILE A 95 -1.72 -10.38 -0.47
CA ILE A 95 -0.64 -11.06 -1.19
C ILE A 95 -0.95 -12.56 -1.35
N ALA A 96 -1.40 -13.23 -0.29
CA ALA A 96 -1.76 -14.65 -0.34
C ALA A 96 -2.91 -14.92 -1.32
N GLU A 97 -3.98 -14.13 -1.24
CA GLU A 97 -5.12 -14.21 -2.18
C GLU A 97 -4.69 -13.94 -3.62
N ASN A 98 -3.76 -13.00 -3.85
CA ASN A 98 -3.25 -12.72 -5.19
C ASN A 98 -2.48 -13.90 -5.78
N VAL A 99 -1.73 -14.63 -4.97
CA VAL A 99 -1.03 -15.85 -5.39
C VAL A 99 -2.06 -16.93 -5.74
N GLU A 100 -3.03 -17.17 -4.87
CA GLU A 100 -4.07 -18.18 -5.11
C GLU A 100 -4.89 -17.88 -6.38
N LEU A 101 -5.29 -16.63 -6.58
CA LEU A 101 -6.03 -16.23 -7.79
C LEU A 101 -5.20 -16.41 -9.06
N LYS A 102 -3.88 -16.20 -9.01
CA LYS A 102 -2.99 -16.45 -10.16
C LYS A 102 -2.91 -17.94 -10.48
N ASP A 103 -2.83 -18.79 -9.45
CA ASP A 103 -2.80 -20.25 -9.63
C ASP A 103 -4.13 -20.78 -10.19
N GLN A 104 -5.25 -20.29 -9.69
CA GLN A 104 -6.58 -20.60 -10.22
C GLN A 104 -6.71 -20.15 -11.68
N LEU A 105 -6.22 -18.95 -12.02
CA LEU A 105 -6.23 -18.44 -13.39
C LEU A 105 -5.38 -19.30 -14.33
N ALA A 106 -4.19 -19.72 -13.90
CA ALA A 106 -3.32 -20.59 -14.68
C ALA A 106 -3.98 -21.96 -14.92
N THR A 107 -4.64 -22.51 -13.91
CA THR A 107 -5.38 -23.78 -14.02
C THR A 107 -6.53 -23.67 -15.01
N ALA A 108 -7.38 -22.65 -14.86
CA ALA A 108 -8.53 -22.42 -15.75
C ALA A 108 -8.10 -22.17 -17.21
N GLN A 109 -6.98 -21.48 -17.43
CA GLN A 109 -6.40 -21.32 -18.76
C GLN A 109 -5.96 -22.66 -19.37
N GLY A 110 -5.32 -23.53 -18.58
CA GLY A 110 -4.93 -24.87 -19.01
C GLY A 110 -6.13 -25.73 -19.39
N GLU A 111 -7.17 -25.75 -18.56
CA GLU A 111 -8.42 -26.48 -18.82
C GLU A 111 -9.12 -25.98 -20.09
N PHE A 112 -9.16 -24.66 -20.30
CA PHE A 112 -9.75 -24.07 -21.51
C PHE A 112 -8.99 -24.48 -22.78
N ILE A 113 -7.66 -24.55 -22.73
CA ILE A 113 -6.86 -25.03 -23.86
C ILE A 113 -7.16 -26.51 -24.15
N ALA A 114 -7.20 -27.36 -23.12
CA ALA A 114 -7.53 -28.77 -23.26
C ALA A 114 -8.93 -28.96 -23.88
N PHE A 115 -9.92 -28.24 -23.37
CA PHE A 115 -11.29 -28.25 -23.91
C PHE A 115 -11.34 -27.85 -25.38
N LYS A 116 -10.62 -26.79 -25.77
CA LYS A 116 -10.55 -26.39 -27.19
C LYS A 116 -9.94 -27.47 -28.08
N ASN A 117 -8.92 -28.16 -27.60
CA ASN A 117 -8.30 -29.26 -28.33
C ASN A 117 -9.29 -30.43 -28.50
N ASP A 118 -10.03 -30.77 -27.44
CA ASP A 118 -11.05 -31.82 -27.49
C ASP A 118 -12.19 -31.47 -28.47
N VAL A 119 -12.66 -30.22 -28.47
CA VAL A 119 -13.66 -29.75 -29.43
C VAL A 119 -13.15 -29.88 -30.87
N ALA A 120 -11.90 -29.49 -31.14
CA ALA A 120 -11.32 -29.65 -32.47
C ALA A 120 -11.22 -31.12 -32.89
N ALA A 121 -10.79 -32.00 -31.98
CA ALA A 121 -10.72 -33.44 -32.24
C ALA A 121 -12.12 -34.05 -32.47
N MET A 122 -13.12 -33.65 -31.69
CA MET A 122 -14.51 -34.06 -31.91
C MET A 122 -15.05 -33.59 -33.25
N GLN A 123 -14.76 -32.34 -33.65
CA GLN A 123 -15.17 -31.82 -34.95
C GLN A 123 -14.57 -32.63 -36.10
N ALA A 124 -13.27 -32.95 -36.04
CA ALA A 124 -12.63 -33.79 -37.04
C ALA A 124 -13.30 -35.16 -37.17
N ARG A 125 -13.68 -35.78 -36.05
CA ARG A 125 -14.42 -37.06 -36.05
C ARG A 125 -15.84 -36.92 -36.62
N ILE A 126 -16.52 -35.81 -36.38
CA ILE A 126 -17.81 -35.51 -37.00
C ILE A 126 -17.65 -35.42 -38.51
N ASP A 127 -16.64 -34.68 -38.99
CA ASP A 127 -16.37 -34.51 -40.42
C ASP A 127 -16.08 -35.85 -41.09
N GLU A 128 -15.26 -36.72 -40.48
CA GLU A 128 -15.00 -38.08 -40.95
C GLU A 128 -16.29 -38.92 -41.07
N LEU A 129 -17.17 -38.87 -40.08
CA LEU A 129 -18.44 -39.61 -40.08
C LEU A 129 -19.49 -39.04 -41.05
N GLN A 130 -19.43 -37.73 -41.32
CA GLN A 130 -20.30 -37.04 -42.27
C GLN A 130 -19.84 -37.22 -43.72
N THR A 131 -18.57 -37.61 -43.96
CA THR A 131 -18.18 -37.98 -45.32
C THR A 131 -19.10 -39.11 -45.78
N PRO A 132 -19.76 -38.98 -46.94
CA PRO A 132 -20.57 -40.06 -47.46
C PRO A 132 -19.61 -41.22 -47.67
N THR A 133 -19.78 -42.28 -46.88
CA THR A 133 -19.31 -43.60 -47.29
C THR A 133 -19.76 -43.73 -48.72
N LYS A 134 -18.83 -43.75 -49.69
CA LYS A 134 -19.16 -44.13 -51.06
C LYS A 134 -19.80 -45.50 -50.91
N LYS A 135 -21.14 -45.52 -50.93
CA LYS A 135 -21.90 -46.76 -51.00
C LYS A 135 -21.29 -47.47 -52.19
N PRO A 136 -20.66 -48.65 -52.01
CA PRO A 136 -19.96 -49.28 -53.10
C PRO A 136 -20.97 -49.40 -54.24
N THR A 137 -20.59 -48.86 -55.39
CA THR A 137 -21.49 -48.80 -56.53
C THR A 137 -21.93 -50.22 -56.86
N ALA A 138 -23.12 -50.39 -57.46
CA ALA A 138 -23.57 -51.71 -57.88
C ALA A 138 -22.54 -52.42 -58.80
N ALA A 139 -21.68 -51.64 -59.48
CA ALA A 139 -20.54 -52.14 -60.23
C ALA A 139 -19.41 -52.69 -59.34
N GLU A 140 -19.02 -51.98 -58.28
CA GLU A 140 -17.99 -52.44 -57.33
C GLU A 140 -18.46 -53.67 -56.53
N LEU A 141 -19.74 -53.72 -56.13
CA LEU A 141 -20.33 -54.90 -55.49
C LEU A 141 -20.41 -56.11 -56.43
N LYS A 142 -20.69 -55.89 -57.73
CA LYS A 142 -20.65 -56.96 -58.74
C LYS A 142 -19.23 -57.43 -59.02
N ALA A 143 -18.25 -56.52 -59.07
CA ALA A 143 -16.85 -56.88 -59.30
C ALA A 143 -16.28 -57.71 -58.15
N ALA A 144 -16.59 -57.36 -56.90
CA ALA A 144 -16.20 -58.15 -55.73
C ALA A 144 -16.82 -59.55 -55.74
N LYS A 145 -18.12 -59.66 -56.06
CA LYS A 145 -18.82 -60.95 -56.13
C LYS A 145 -18.34 -61.84 -57.29
N ALA A 146 -18.02 -61.24 -58.44
CA ALA A 146 -17.45 -61.96 -59.59
C ALA A 146 -16.03 -62.46 -59.32
N ALA A 147 -15.22 -61.71 -58.55
CA ALA A 147 -13.89 -62.16 -58.12
C ALA A 147 -13.96 -63.32 -57.11
N GLU A 148 -14.95 -63.32 -56.22
CA GLU A 148 -15.22 -64.44 -55.30
C GLU A 148 -15.73 -65.69 -56.04
N GLU A 149 -16.60 -65.54 -57.05
CA GLU A 149 -17.07 -66.67 -57.86
C GLU A 149 -15.98 -67.23 -58.79
N ALA A 150 -15.08 -66.39 -59.30
CA ALA A 150 -13.94 -66.82 -60.12
C ALA A 150 -12.92 -67.63 -59.32
N THR A 151 -12.56 -67.16 -58.11
CA THR A 151 -11.64 -67.89 -57.22
C THR A 151 -12.20 -69.22 -56.73
N LYS A 152 -13.53 -69.29 -56.51
CA LYS A 152 -14.21 -70.53 -56.15
C LYS A 152 -14.35 -71.51 -57.33
N ALA A 153 -14.45 -71.00 -58.56
CA ALA A 153 -14.50 -71.81 -59.78
C ALA A 153 -13.13 -72.39 -60.18
N GLU A 154 -12.03 -71.69 -59.89
CA GLU A 154 -10.66 -72.21 -60.09
C GLU A 154 -10.30 -73.28 -59.06
N GLN A 155 -10.69 -73.12 -57.78
CA GLN A 155 -10.47 -74.16 -56.75
C GLN A 155 -11.30 -75.43 -56.94
N SER A 156 -12.31 -75.42 -57.81
CA SER A 156 -13.17 -76.58 -58.10
C SER A 156 -12.73 -77.38 -59.34
N LYS A 157 -11.60 -77.02 -59.96
CA LYS A 157 -11.08 -77.64 -61.19
C LYS A 157 -9.68 -78.28 -61.04
N GLU A 158 -9.13 -78.32 -59.83
CA GLU A 158 -7.87 -79.00 -59.51
C GLU A 158 -8.11 -80.29 -58.70
#